data_AF-A0A0A9Y6N8-F1
#
_entry.id   AF-A0A0A9Y6N8-F1
#
_cell.length_a   1.000
_cell.length_b   1.000
_cell.length_c   1.000
_cell.angle_alpha   90.00
_cell.angle_beta   90.00
_cell.angle_gamma   90.00
#
_symmetry.space_group_name_H-M   'P 1'
#
loop_
_entity.id
_entity.type
_entity.pdbx_description
1 polymer ?
#
loop_
_entity_poly.entity_id
_entity_poly.type
_entity_poly.pdbx_seq_one_letter_code
_entity_poly.pdbx_strand_id
1 'polypeptide(L)'
;RDRMYNIWVLTRDPAAKRLYTSYRNKAKSLVRSAKKEYYYSQLNLNLPSKILWHNINKFGMKSKTKSHHGNCANFSPNEMNHHFVREPIHTSSLDGLTDPASLGSTNEFSFRNVTLVEVSDAINSIKSDA
;
A
#
# COMPACT_ATOMS: atom_id res chain seq x y z
N ARG A 1 -24.36 25.17 -2.47
CA ARG A 1 -24.60 24.39 -3.70
C ARG A 1 -26.08 24.31 -4.01
N ASP A 2 -26.88 23.65 -3.16
CA ASP A 2 -28.29 23.31 -3.46
C ASP A 2 -29.19 24.54 -3.64
N ARG A 3 -28.94 25.61 -2.90
CA ARG A 3 -29.61 26.90 -3.11
C ARG A 3 -29.44 27.43 -4.55
N MET A 4 -28.23 27.38 -5.11
CA MET A 4 -27.96 27.86 -6.48
C MET A 4 -28.54 26.93 -7.55
N TYR A 5 -28.63 25.62 -7.25
CA TYR A 5 -29.35 24.68 -8.09
C TYR A 5 -30.83 25.04 -8.17
N ASN A 6 -31.47 25.28 -7.02
CA ASN A 6 -32.88 25.65 -6.96
C ASN A 6 -33.15 26.97 -7.69
N ILE A 7 -32.30 27.98 -7.49
CA ILE A 7 -32.40 29.26 -8.23
C ILE A 7 -32.31 29.00 -9.74
N TRP A 8 -31.30 28.25 -10.20
CA TRP A 8 -31.16 27.95 -11.63
C TRP A 8 -32.35 27.17 -12.20
N VAL A 9 -32.91 26.21 -11.46
CA VAL A 9 -34.08 25.43 -11.92
C VAL A 9 -35.29 26.34 -12.11
N LEU A 10 -35.51 27.27 -11.18
CA LEU A 10 -36.65 28.19 -11.18
C LEU A 10 -36.51 29.32 -12.20
N THR A 11 -35.35 29.97 -12.26
CA THR A 11 -35.18 31.19 -13.08
C THR A 11 -34.51 30.92 -14.43
N ARG A 12 -33.91 29.74 -14.61
CA ARG A 12 -33.07 29.38 -15.78
C ARG A 12 -31.92 30.35 -16.03
N ASP A 13 -31.52 31.10 -15.01
CA ASP A 13 -30.41 32.05 -15.08
C ASP A 13 -29.05 31.34 -15.31
N PRO A 14 -28.32 31.70 -16.38
CA PRO A 14 -26.98 31.19 -16.64
C PRO A 14 -25.97 31.48 -15.53
N ALA A 15 -26.08 32.62 -14.82
CA ALA A 15 -25.16 32.96 -13.73
C ALA A 15 -25.35 32.03 -12.53
N ALA A 16 -26.59 31.77 -12.13
CA ALA A 16 -26.92 30.76 -11.12
C ALA A 16 -26.39 29.36 -11.49
N LYS A 17 -26.45 28.95 -12.77
CA LYS A 17 -25.88 27.68 -13.24
C LYS A 17 -24.36 27.61 -13.05
N ARG A 18 -23.64 28.69 -13.38
CA ARG A 18 -22.19 28.78 -13.21
C ARG A 18 -21.81 28.69 -11.73
N LEU A 19 -22.50 29.43 -10.87
CA LEU A 19 -22.28 29.39 -9.42
C LEU A 19 -22.59 28.01 -8.83
N TYR A 20 -23.70 27.37 -9.21
CA TYR A 20 -24.01 26.00 -8.80
C TYR A 20 -22.88 25.03 -9.16
N THR A 21 -22.40 25.09 -10.39
CA THR A 21 -21.33 24.21 -10.89
C THR A 21 -20.04 24.42 -10.10
N SER A 22 -19.64 25.68 -9.90
CA SER A 22 -18.47 26.05 -9.09
C SER A 22 -18.58 25.50 -7.67
N TYR A 23 -19.69 25.75 -6.98
CA TYR A 23 -19.90 25.25 -5.62
C TYR A 23 -19.98 23.72 -5.55
N ARG A 24 -20.56 23.05 -6.55
CA ARG A 24 -20.59 21.59 -6.62
C ARG A 24 -19.18 21.03 -6.75
N ASN A 25 -18.36 21.62 -7.62
CA ASN A 25 -16.99 21.17 -7.84
C ASN A 25 -16.13 21.42 -6.59
N LYS A 26 -16.27 22.58 -5.95
CA LYS A 26 -15.61 22.88 -4.68
C LYS A 26 -16.00 21.88 -3.59
N ALA A 27 -17.30 21.60 -3.42
CA ALA A 27 -17.77 20.61 -2.44
C ALA A 27 -17.22 19.21 -2.73
N LYS A 28 -17.22 18.77 -4.00
CA LYS A 28 -16.63 17.49 -4.40
C LYS A 28 -15.14 17.41 -4.08
N SER A 29 -14.40 18.49 -4.35
CA SER A 29 -12.98 18.59 -4.04
C SER A 29 -12.75 18.45 -2.53
N LEU A 30 -13.48 19.21 -1.71
CA LEU A 30 -13.39 19.12 -0.24
C LEU A 30 -13.68 17.71 0.28
N VAL A 31 -14.74 17.07 -0.22
CA VAL A 31 -15.07 15.69 0.16
C VAL A 31 -13.95 14.72 -0.24
N ARG A 32 -13.37 14.90 -1.43
CA ARG A 32 -12.25 14.06 -1.90
C ARG A 32 -11.01 14.26 -1.03
N SER A 33 -10.67 15.50 -0.68
CA SER A 33 -9.54 15.81 0.20
C SER A 33 -9.75 15.22 1.59
N ALA A 34 -10.91 15.41 2.20
CA ALA A 34 -11.22 14.84 3.52
C ALA A 34 -11.18 13.31 3.51
N LYS A 35 -11.69 12.65 2.46
CA LYS A 35 -11.56 11.20 2.30
C LYS A 35 -10.10 10.77 2.17
N LYS A 36 -9.31 11.49 1.37
CA LYS A 36 -7.88 11.22 1.21
C LYS A 36 -7.19 11.29 2.57
N GLU A 37 -7.33 12.39 3.29
CA GLU A 37 -6.73 12.58 4.63
C GLU A 37 -7.15 11.47 5.61
N TYR A 38 -8.43 11.11 5.61
CA TYR A 38 -8.92 9.99 6.41
C TYR A 38 -8.18 8.69 6.06
N TYR A 39 -8.13 8.29 4.79
CA TYR A 39 -7.42 7.05 4.41
C TYR A 39 -5.92 7.10 4.70
N TYR A 40 -5.26 8.27 4.51
CA TYR A 40 -3.85 8.44 4.88
C TYR A 40 -3.61 8.22 6.37
N SER A 41 -4.48 8.75 7.24
CA SER A 41 -4.35 8.54 8.69
C SER A 41 -4.57 7.08 9.08
N GLN A 42 -5.47 6.37 8.40
CA GLN A 42 -5.79 4.98 8.70
C GLN A 42 -4.78 3.98 8.12
N LEU A 43 -4.05 4.35 7.07
CA LEU A 43 -3.06 3.52 6.38
C LEU A 43 -1.63 4.03 6.60
N ASN A 44 -1.38 4.73 7.70
CA ASN A 44 -0.06 5.25 8.03
C ASN A 44 0.89 4.09 8.40
N LEU A 45 2.07 4.04 7.77
CA LEU A 45 3.08 3.02 7.99
C LEU A 45 3.69 3.04 9.40
N ASN A 46 3.56 4.17 10.11
CA ASN A 46 3.99 4.30 11.50
C ASN A 46 3.02 3.64 12.49
N LEU A 47 1.87 3.12 12.04
CA LEU A 47 0.94 2.40 12.89
C LEU A 47 1.49 1.00 13.25
N PRO A 48 1.18 0.48 14.45
CA PRO A 48 1.47 -0.91 14.80
C PRO A 48 0.92 -1.88 13.76
N SER A 49 1.71 -2.88 13.36
CA SER A 49 1.39 -3.80 12.26
C SER A 49 0.01 -4.44 12.40
N LYS A 50 -0.41 -4.82 13.61
CA LYS A 50 -1.74 -5.38 13.88
C LYS A 50 -2.88 -4.42 13.50
N ILE A 51 -2.72 -3.13 13.79
CA ILE A 51 -3.70 -2.08 13.50
C ILE A 51 -3.69 -1.76 12.00
N LEU A 52 -2.51 -1.65 11.41
CA LEU A 52 -2.36 -1.40 9.97
C LEU A 52 -3.03 -2.52 9.16
N TRP A 53 -2.75 -3.78 9.48
CA TRP A 53 -3.39 -4.93 8.83
C TRP A 53 -4.90 -4.98 9.07
N HIS A 54 -5.37 -4.63 10.26
CA HIS A 54 -6.81 -4.51 10.51
C HIS A 54 -7.45 -3.45 9.60
N ASN A 55 -6.83 -2.28 9.46
CA ASN A 55 -7.31 -1.19 8.63
C ASN A 55 -7.30 -1.56 7.14
N ILE A 56 -6.22 -2.16 6.63
CA ILE A 56 -6.13 -2.68 5.26
C ILE A 56 -7.27 -3.66 4.97
N ASN A 57 -7.56 -4.56 5.92
CA ASN A 57 -8.65 -5.54 5.80
C ASN A 57 -10.02 -4.86 5.78
N LYS A 58 -10.24 -3.88 6.66
CA LYS A 58 -11.49 -3.13 6.79
C LYS A 58 -11.81 -2.34 5.52
N PHE A 59 -10.82 -1.77 4.85
CA PHE A 59 -11.02 -1.00 3.61
C PHE A 59 -11.14 -1.85 2.35
N GLY A 60 -11.17 -3.19 2.48
CA GLY A 60 -11.43 -4.07 1.36
C GLY A 60 -10.29 -4.14 0.34
N MET A 61 -9.05 -3.83 0.76
CA MET A 61 -7.85 -4.12 -0.04
C MET A 61 -7.53 -5.62 -0.10
N LYS A 62 -8.27 -6.43 0.66
CA LYS A 62 -8.37 -7.86 0.40
C LYS A 62 -9.25 -8.06 -0.84
N SER A 63 -8.65 -8.63 -1.88
CA SER A 63 -9.38 -9.09 -3.06
C SER A 63 -10.59 -9.90 -2.60
N LYS A 64 -11.80 -9.43 -2.90
CA LYS A 64 -13.06 -10.13 -2.58
C LYS A 64 -13.28 -11.37 -3.44
N THR A 65 -12.27 -11.86 -4.15
CA THR A 65 -12.31 -13.19 -4.75
C THR A 65 -12.16 -14.24 -3.67
N LYS A 66 -13.30 -14.66 -3.12
CA LYS A 66 -13.51 -16.05 -2.70
C LYS A 66 -13.63 -16.96 -3.93
N SER A 67 -12.86 -16.73 -4.99
CA SER A 67 -12.64 -17.76 -5.99
C SER A 67 -11.45 -18.56 -5.48
N HIS A 68 -11.71 -19.82 -5.19
CA HIS A 68 -10.74 -20.90 -5.18
C HIS A 68 -9.43 -20.55 -5.90
N HIS A 69 -8.30 -20.78 -5.21
CA HIS A 69 -7.09 -21.30 -5.81
C HIS A 69 -6.59 -20.62 -7.11
N GLY A 70 -5.49 -19.87 -7.03
CA GLY A 70 -4.64 -19.63 -8.20
C GLY A 70 -4.58 -18.20 -8.67
N ASN A 71 -3.76 -17.39 -8.00
CA ASN A 71 -2.95 -16.35 -8.66
C ASN A 71 -1.76 -15.87 -7.79
N CYS A 72 -1.63 -16.39 -6.56
CA CYS A 72 -0.38 -16.35 -5.80
C CYS A 72 0.24 -17.75 -5.63
N ALA A 73 -0.19 -18.72 -6.46
CA ALA A 73 0.14 -20.15 -6.30
C ALA A 73 0.66 -20.82 -7.58
N ASN A 74 1.09 -20.06 -8.59
CA ASN A 74 1.66 -20.62 -9.82
C ASN A 74 3.12 -20.25 -10.04
N PHE A 75 3.79 -19.68 -9.05
CA PHE A 75 5.25 -19.59 -9.10
C PHE A 75 5.80 -20.84 -8.45
N SER A 76 6.38 -21.72 -9.26
CA SER A 76 7.27 -22.73 -8.74
C SER A 76 8.36 -22.04 -7.91
N PRO A 77 8.88 -22.68 -6.85
CA PRO A 77 9.99 -22.13 -6.08
C PRO A 77 11.17 -21.69 -6.97
N ASN A 78 11.39 -22.39 -8.10
CA ASN A 78 12.39 -22.02 -9.08
C ASN A 78 12.07 -20.73 -9.83
N GLU A 79 10.82 -20.49 -10.24
CA GLU A 79 10.43 -19.23 -10.90
C GLU A 79 10.56 -18.03 -9.95
N MET A 80 10.20 -18.23 -8.68
CA MET A 80 10.34 -17.21 -7.66
C MET A 80 11.81 -16.91 -7.38
N ASN A 81 12.65 -17.93 -7.23
CA ASN A 81 14.10 -17.75 -7.08
C ASN A 81 14.71 -17.07 -8.31
N HIS A 82 14.28 -17.43 -9.52
CA HIS A 82 14.79 -16.81 -10.74
C HIS A 82 14.42 -15.33 -10.87
N HIS A 83 13.28 -14.91 -10.32
CA HIS A 83 12.89 -13.50 -10.23
C HIS A 83 13.83 -12.69 -9.32
N PHE A 84 14.30 -13.28 -8.21
CA PHE A 84 15.21 -12.61 -7.28
C PHE A 84 16.71 -12.77 -7.63
N VAL A 85 17.06 -13.78 -8.44
CA VAL A 85 18.43 -14.02 -8.92
C VAL A 85 18.72 -13.27 -10.22
N ARG A 86 17.70 -12.82 -10.96
CA ARG A 86 17.91 -11.87 -12.04
C ARG A 86 18.37 -10.55 -11.43
N GLU A 87 19.67 -10.29 -11.51
CA GLU A 87 20.22 -8.95 -11.35
C GLU A 87 19.36 -7.96 -12.15
N PRO A 88 19.11 -6.75 -11.63
CA PRO A 88 18.38 -5.76 -12.39
C PRO A 88 19.21 -5.46 -13.64
N ILE A 89 18.77 -5.95 -14.80
CA ILE A 89 19.17 -5.33 -16.05
C ILE A 89 18.64 -3.91 -15.91
N HIS A 90 19.54 -2.96 -15.73
CA HIS A 90 19.25 -1.54 -15.69
C HIS A 90 18.57 -1.14 -17.00
N THR A 91 17.26 -1.35 -17.10
CA THR A 91 16.43 -0.74 -18.14
C THR A 91 16.15 0.67 -17.66
N SER A 92 17.08 1.55 -18.01
CA SER A 92 16.95 3.00 -17.97
C SER A 92 15.70 3.43 -18.76
N SER A 93 14.57 3.61 -18.07
CA SER A 93 13.53 4.60 -18.41
C SER A 93 12.33 4.44 -17.48
N LEU A 94 12.34 5.19 -16.39
CA LEU A 94 11.12 5.72 -15.79
C LEU A 94 11.52 6.94 -14.97
N ASP A 95 11.49 8.08 -15.64
CA ASP A 95 11.43 9.39 -15.01
C ASP A 95 10.40 9.38 -13.88
N GLY A 96 10.81 9.80 -12.68
CA GLY A 96 9.89 10.41 -11.72
C GLY A 96 9.54 9.63 -10.45
N LEU A 97 10.44 8.80 -9.90
CA LEU A 97 10.40 8.48 -8.48
C LEU A 97 11.72 8.88 -7.83
N THR A 98 11.68 9.98 -7.08
CA THR A 98 12.75 10.41 -6.18
C THR A 98 13.19 9.24 -5.31
N ASP A 99 14.44 8.85 -5.53
CA ASP A 99 15.17 7.83 -4.82
C ASP A 99 15.27 8.21 -3.34
N PRO A 100 14.87 7.36 -2.37
CA PRO A 100 15.21 7.54 -0.97
C PRO A 100 16.68 7.13 -0.73
N ALA A 101 17.61 7.52 -1.60
CA ALA A 101 19.05 7.27 -1.47
C ALA A 101 19.73 8.21 -0.47
N SER A 102 19.08 8.51 0.66
CA SER A 102 19.71 9.28 1.75
C SER A 102 19.26 8.85 3.14
N LEU A 103 18.85 7.59 3.32
CA LEU A 103 18.79 7.00 4.65
C LEU A 103 19.77 5.83 4.75
N GLY A 104 20.98 6.15 5.21
CA GLY A 104 21.87 5.27 5.98
C GLY A 104 22.40 4.04 5.26
N SER A 105 23.73 3.98 5.12
CA SER A 105 24.52 2.76 4.93
C SER A 105 23.76 1.50 5.35
N THR A 106 23.19 0.81 4.36
CA THR A 106 22.54 -0.48 4.58
C THR A 106 23.66 -1.45 4.90
N ASN A 107 23.76 -1.86 6.17
CA ASN A 107 24.40 -3.12 6.52
C ASN A 107 23.83 -4.17 5.56
N GLU A 108 24.67 -4.66 4.66
CA GLU A 108 24.30 -5.71 3.71
C GLU A 108 23.69 -6.87 4.48
N PHE A 109 22.42 -7.15 4.23
CA PHE A 109 21.78 -8.33 4.76
C PHE A 109 22.37 -9.55 4.01
N SER A 110 23.28 -10.25 4.68
CA SER A 110 23.89 -11.47 4.17
C SER A 110 23.55 -12.64 5.08
N PHE A 111 23.11 -13.75 4.50
CA PHE A 111 22.97 -15.00 5.23
C PHE A 111 24.36 -15.60 5.45
N ARG A 112 24.82 -15.62 6.69
CA ARG A 112 26.03 -16.33 7.07
C ARG A 112 25.76 -17.84 7.05
N ASN A 113 26.67 -18.61 6.45
CA ASN A 113 26.60 -20.07 6.50
C ASN A 113 26.67 -20.56 7.95
N VAL A 114 25.67 -21.35 8.35
CA VAL A 114 25.64 -22.02 9.64
C VAL A 114 26.59 -23.21 9.59
N THR A 115 27.47 -23.29 10.59
CA THR A 115 28.44 -24.37 10.73
C THR A 115 27.85 -25.56 11.50
N LEU A 116 28.39 -26.76 11.25
CA LEU A 116 28.00 -27.99 11.96
C LEU A 116 28.11 -27.87 13.49
N VAL A 117 29.06 -27.06 13.97
CA VAL A 117 29.26 -26.80 15.41
C VAL A 117 28.09 -26.00 15.97
N GLU A 118 27.67 -24.93 15.30
CA GLU A 118 26.53 -24.09 15.72
C GLU A 118 25.22 -24.89 15.76
N VAL A 119 25.03 -25.84 14.83
CA VAL A 119 23.88 -26.76 14.83
C VAL A 119 23.93 -27.70 16.05
N SER A 120 25.10 -28.28 16.33
CA SER A 120 25.29 -29.16 17.49
C SER A 120 25.03 -28.43 18.81
N ASP A 121 25.56 -27.22 18.94
CA ASP A 121 25.38 -26.40 20.15
C ASP A 121 23.92 -25.98 20.36
N ALA A 122 23.21 -25.64 19.28
CA ALA A 122 21.80 -25.32 19.34
C ALA A 122 20.96 -26.52 19.82
N ILE A 123 21.23 -27.73 19.30
CA ILE A 123 20.55 -28.95 19.72
C ILE A 123 20.82 -29.24 21.21
N ASN A 124 22.09 -29.13 21.63
CA ASN A 124 22.49 -29.39 23.01
C ASN A 124 22.00 -28.32 24.00
N SER A 125 21.65 -27.13 23.52
CA SER A 125 21.10 -26.04 24.33
C SER A 125 19.63 -26.26 24.73
N ILE A 126 18.94 -27.20 24.08
CA ILE A 126 17.57 -27.58 24.41
C ILE A 126 17.61 -28.44 25.69
N LYS A 127 17.52 -27.79 26.84
CA LYS A 127 17.21 -28.47 28.11
C LYS A 127 15.70 -28.70 28.14
N SER A 128 15.28 -29.96 28.15
CA SER A 128 13.87 -30.28 28.44
C SER A 128 13.58 -29.92 29.89
N ASP A 129 12.62 -29.02 30.13
CA ASP A 129 11.84 -29.09 31.36
C ASP A 129 10.88 -30.27 31.18
N ALA A 130 11.31 -31.45 31.64
CA ALA A 130 10.50 -32.65 31.76
C ALA A 130 10.21 -32.90 33.23
#